data_AF-A0A524P4Q9-F1
#
_entry.id   AF-A0A524P4Q9-F1
#
_cell.length_a   1.000
_cell.length_b   1.000
_cell.length_c   1.000
_cell.angle_alpha   90.00
_cell.angle_beta   90.00
_cell.angle_gamma   90.00
#
_symmetry.space_group_name_H-M   'P 1'
#
loop_
_entity.id
_entity.type
_entity.pdbx_description
1 polymer ?
#
loop_
_entity_poly.entity_id
_entity_poly.type
_entity_poly.pdbx_seq_one_letter_code
_entity_poly.pdbx_strand_id
1 'polypeptide(L)'
;MSLRTTRSHMIRAVMEGVAYNTRWLMGGVESFIGRPFEGLRFIGGGASSELWCQIFADVLNRPIDRVADPLSANVRGAAFVAAVGLGKLNVEDIPSRVPIEKRYMPNLSHQPIYDELFKAFLEIQKNSEAMCNRLNK
;
A
#
# COMPACT_ATOMS: atom_id res chain seq x y z
N MET A 1 -20.49 0.86 13.90
CA MET A 1 -21.43 0.43 12.84
C MET A 1 -22.79 1.04 13.11
N SER A 2 -23.57 1.36 12.06
CA SER A 2 -24.93 1.89 12.20
C SER A 2 -25.92 1.10 11.35
N LEU A 3 -27.22 1.35 11.49
CA LEU A 3 -28.28 0.72 10.69
C LEU A 3 -28.15 1.00 9.17
N ARG A 4 -27.29 1.95 8.77
CA ARG A 4 -27.02 2.28 7.35
C ARG A 4 -25.77 1.58 6.79
N THR A 5 -25.02 0.84 7.62
CA THR A 5 -23.83 0.12 7.17
C THR A 5 -24.23 -1.04 6.26
N THR A 6 -23.65 -1.11 5.06
CA THR A 6 -23.92 -2.16 4.06
C THR A 6 -22.69 -3.06 3.91
N ARG A 7 -22.84 -4.20 3.24
CA ARG A 7 -21.70 -5.06 2.88
C ARG A 7 -20.62 -4.30 2.10
N SER A 8 -21.03 -3.42 1.18
CA SER A 8 -20.09 -2.61 0.40
C SER A 8 -19.30 -1.64 1.29
N HIS A 9 -19.93 -1.05 2.30
CA HIS A 9 -19.23 -0.23 3.29
C HIS A 9 -18.18 -1.04 4.06
N MET A 10 -18.50 -2.28 4.44
CA MET A 10 -17.55 -3.15 5.15
C MET A 10 -16.35 -3.53 4.27
N ILE A 11 -16.58 -3.87 3.00
CA ILE A 11 -15.49 -4.19 2.06
C ILE A 11 -14.59 -2.97 1.87
N ARG A 12 -15.18 -1.79 1.62
CA ARG A 12 -14.44 -0.53 1.49
C ARG A 12 -13.63 -0.23 2.75
N ALA A 13 -14.22 -0.38 3.93
CA ALA A 13 -13.54 -0.16 5.21
C ALA A 13 -12.34 -1.08 5.41
N VAL A 14 -12.40 -2.34 4.97
CA VAL A 14 -11.24 -3.25 4.99
C VAL A 14 -10.14 -2.77 4.04
N MET A 15 -10.50 -2.40 2.82
CA MET A 15 -9.54 -1.90 1.82
C MET A 15 -8.82 -0.62 2.32
N GLU A 16 -9.58 0.31 2.89
CA GLU A 16 -9.06 1.55 3.46
C GLU A 16 -8.25 1.30 4.74
N GLY A 17 -8.68 0.38 5.60
CA GLY A 17 -7.96 -0.03 6.80
C GLY A 17 -6.51 -0.49 6.52
N VAL A 18 -6.33 -1.29 5.47
CA VAL A 18 -4.98 -1.71 5.03
C VAL A 18 -4.15 -0.52 4.53
N ALA A 19 -4.77 0.39 3.78
CA ALA A 19 -4.10 1.60 3.29
C ALA A 19 -3.71 2.55 4.45
N TYR A 20 -4.56 2.73 5.45
CA TYR A 20 -4.24 3.52 6.65
C TYR A 20 -3.11 2.90 7.46
N ASN A 21 -3.10 1.57 7.63
CA ASN A 21 -2.01 0.88 8.30
C ASN A 21 -0.68 1.11 7.55
N THR A 22 -0.71 1.06 6.21
CA THR A 22 0.44 1.38 5.37
C THR A 22 0.87 2.84 5.54
N ARG A 23 -0.07 3.80 5.59
CA ARG A 23 0.21 5.22 5.85
C ARG A 23 0.91 5.44 7.19
N TRP A 24 0.46 4.74 8.23
CA TRP A 24 1.07 4.79 9.56
C TRP A 24 2.50 4.25 9.54
N LEU A 25 2.74 3.09 8.93
CA LEU A 25 4.09 2.53 8.75
C LEU A 25 5.00 3.45 7.93
N MET A 26 4.47 4.05 6.86
CA MET A 26 5.21 4.91 5.95
C MET A 26 5.92 6.05 6.69
N GLY A 27 5.25 6.70 7.65
CA GLY A 27 5.86 7.79 8.43
C GLY A 27 7.08 7.35 9.24
N GLY A 28 7.06 6.16 9.83
CA GLY A 28 8.21 5.60 10.53
C GLY A 28 9.38 5.29 9.59
N VAL A 29 9.08 4.73 8.42
CA VAL A 29 10.11 4.40 7.41
C VAL A 29 10.71 5.66 6.80
N GLU A 30 9.89 6.65 6.41
CA GLU A 30 10.36 7.94 5.87
C GLU A 30 11.26 8.68 6.87
N SER A 31 10.89 8.65 8.16
CA SER A 31 11.72 9.19 9.25
C SER A 31 13.07 8.47 9.36
N PHE A 32 13.06 7.13 9.31
CA PHE A 32 14.28 6.33 9.37
C PHE A 32 15.24 6.57 8.19
N ILE A 33 14.70 6.72 6.97
CA ILE A 33 15.51 6.98 5.76
C ILE A 33 15.80 8.47 5.52
N GLY A 34 15.22 9.37 6.34
CA GLY A 34 15.42 10.82 6.26
C GLY A 34 14.83 11.49 5.02
N ARG A 35 13.90 10.84 4.30
CA ARG A 35 13.27 11.41 3.10
C ARG A 35 11.88 10.81 2.83
N PRO A 36 10.97 11.58 2.21
CA PRO A 36 9.68 11.03 1.79
C PRO A 36 9.83 10.09 0.60
N PHE A 37 8.89 9.15 0.47
CA PHE A 37 8.72 8.39 -0.77
C PHE A 37 8.11 9.27 -1.85
N GLU A 38 8.67 9.23 -3.06
CA GLU A 38 8.10 9.95 -4.22
C GLU A 38 6.86 9.24 -4.80
N GLY A 39 6.72 7.95 -4.52
CA GLY A 39 5.64 7.07 -4.99
C GLY A 39 5.93 5.63 -4.60
N LEU A 40 4.93 4.76 -4.74
CA LEU A 40 5.06 3.34 -4.41
C LEU A 40 4.68 2.47 -5.60
N ARG A 41 5.40 1.35 -5.77
CA ARG A 41 5.01 0.30 -6.72
C ARG A 41 4.09 -0.69 -6.03
N PHE A 42 2.92 -0.94 -6.62
CA PHE A 42 1.93 -1.85 -6.08
C PHE A 42 1.91 -3.16 -6.86
N ILE A 43 2.00 -4.27 -6.13
CA ILE A 43 2.10 -5.64 -6.66
C ILE A 43 1.16 -6.59 -5.90
N GLY A 44 1.10 -7.85 -6.34
CA GLY A 44 0.24 -8.87 -5.76
C GLY A 44 -1.23 -8.73 -6.18
N GLY A 45 -2.09 -9.59 -5.63
CA GLY A 45 -3.51 -9.63 -5.99
C GLY A 45 -4.28 -8.34 -5.68
N GLY A 46 -3.86 -7.58 -4.66
CA GLY A 46 -4.48 -6.31 -4.33
C GLY A 46 -4.31 -5.24 -5.41
N ALA A 47 -3.15 -5.24 -6.08
CA ALA A 47 -2.86 -4.31 -7.17
C ALA A 47 -3.70 -4.59 -8.44
N SER A 48 -4.32 -5.76 -8.57
CA SER A 48 -5.24 -6.03 -9.67
C SER A 48 -6.54 -5.21 -9.58
N SER A 49 -6.85 -4.65 -8.40
CA SER A 49 -8.04 -3.81 -8.20
C SER A 49 -7.72 -2.33 -8.46
N GLU A 50 -8.33 -1.75 -9.49
CA GLU A 50 -8.17 -0.32 -9.79
C GLU A 50 -8.65 0.57 -8.63
N LEU A 51 -9.76 0.20 -8.01
CA LEU A 51 -10.30 0.88 -6.85
C LEU A 51 -9.29 0.88 -5.69
N TRP A 52 -8.65 -0.26 -5.42
CA TRP A 52 -7.70 -0.33 -4.33
C TRP A 52 -6.43 0.46 -4.62
N CYS A 53 -5.93 0.43 -5.85
CA CYS A 53 -4.82 1.29 -6.27
C CYS A 53 -5.14 2.77 -6.03
N GLN A 54 -6.34 3.23 -6.38
CA GLN A 54 -6.76 4.61 -6.14
C GLN A 54 -6.91 4.92 -4.64
N ILE A 55 -7.49 4.01 -3.85
CA ILE A 55 -7.57 4.15 -2.39
C ILE A 55 -6.18 4.32 -1.79
N PHE A 56 -5.20 3.52 -2.20
CA PHE A 56 -3.82 3.68 -1.74
C PHE A 56 -3.22 5.03 -2.13
N ALA A 57 -3.45 5.49 -3.37
CA ALA A 57 -2.95 6.79 -3.82
C ALA A 57 -3.54 7.94 -2.99
N ASP A 58 -4.85 7.91 -2.76
CA ASP A 58 -5.57 8.94 -2.01
C ASP A 58 -5.20 8.92 -0.53
N VAL A 59 -5.19 7.75 0.11
CA VAL A 59 -4.89 7.61 1.55
C VAL A 59 -3.45 7.98 1.85
N LEU A 60 -2.48 7.51 1.05
CA LEU A 60 -1.05 7.80 1.25
C LEU A 60 -0.68 9.21 0.78
N ASN A 61 -1.52 9.86 -0.02
CA ASN A 61 -1.20 11.08 -0.74
C ASN A 61 0.13 10.95 -1.51
N ARG A 62 0.26 9.84 -2.25
CA ARG A 62 1.43 9.49 -3.08
C ARG A 62 0.99 8.83 -4.40
N PRO A 63 1.72 9.04 -5.50
CA PRO A 63 1.53 8.26 -6.72
C PRO A 63 1.68 6.76 -6.46
N ILE A 64 0.79 5.96 -7.04
CA ILE A 64 0.84 4.50 -7.01
C ILE A 64 1.06 3.95 -8.43
N ASP A 65 2.15 3.23 -8.61
CA ASP A 65 2.50 2.57 -9.86
C ASP A 65 2.10 1.10 -9.81
N ARG A 66 1.04 0.74 -10.54
CA ARG A 66 0.71 -0.68 -10.74
C ARG A 66 1.70 -1.28 -11.74
N VAL A 67 2.48 -2.24 -11.27
CA VAL A 67 3.40 -3.01 -12.11
C VAL A 67 2.59 -3.90 -13.05
N ALA A 68 3.04 -4.07 -14.29
CA ALA A 68 2.40 -5.01 -15.22
C ALA A 68 2.51 -6.45 -14.69
N ASP A 69 1.41 -7.21 -14.83
CA ASP A 69 1.31 -8.56 -14.27
C ASP A 69 1.68 -8.59 -12.76
N PRO A 70 0.93 -7.87 -11.91
CA PRO A 70 1.32 -7.65 -10.52
C PRO A 70 1.33 -8.94 -9.69
N LEU A 71 0.55 -9.96 -10.05
CA LEU A 71 0.54 -11.25 -9.34
C LEU A 71 1.88 -11.98 -9.43
N SER A 72 2.58 -11.89 -10.56
CA SER A 72 3.84 -12.61 -10.77
C SER A 72 5.07 -11.81 -10.32
N ALA A 73 4.90 -10.66 -9.67
CA ALA A 73 6.03 -9.81 -9.26
C ALA A 73 7.03 -10.55 -8.34
N ASN A 74 6.55 -11.41 -7.44
CA ASN A 74 7.39 -12.16 -6.52
C ASN A 74 8.25 -13.21 -7.23
N VAL A 75 7.66 -14.01 -8.13
CA VAL A 75 8.40 -15.01 -8.92
C VAL A 75 9.37 -14.33 -9.89
N ARG A 76 8.99 -13.17 -10.45
CA ARG A 76 9.89 -12.34 -11.26
C ARG A 76 11.11 -11.87 -10.47
N GLY A 77 10.91 -11.42 -9.23
CA GLY A 77 11.99 -11.05 -8.32
C GLY A 77 12.94 -12.20 -8.02
N ALA A 78 12.40 -13.39 -7.72
CA ALA A 78 13.21 -14.59 -7.51
C ALA A 78 14.04 -14.97 -8.75
N ALA A 79 13.45 -14.86 -9.94
CA ALA A 79 14.16 -15.09 -11.21
C ALA A 79 15.28 -14.08 -11.44
N PHE A 80 15.07 -12.79 -11.11
CA PHE A 80 16.13 -11.79 -11.20
C PHE A 80 17.29 -12.08 -10.27
N VAL A 81 17.02 -12.46 -9.01
CA VAL A 81 18.08 -12.83 -8.05
C VAL A 81 18.90 -14.02 -8.56
N ALA A 82 18.24 -15.04 -9.11
CA ALA A 82 18.92 -16.19 -9.70
C ALA A 82 19.76 -15.80 -10.94
N ALA A 83 19.21 -14.96 -11.83
CA ALA A 83 19.92 -14.49 -13.01
C ALA A 83 21.16 -13.67 -12.67
N VAL A 84 21.09 -12.83 -11.63
CA VAL A 84 22.24 -12.08 -11.11
C VAL A 84 23.29 -13.03 -10.53
N GLY A 85 22.88 -14.01 -9.71
CA GLY A 85 23.79 -15.01 -9.16
C GLY A 85 24.50 -15.87 -10.22
N LEU A 86 23.87 -16.06 -11.38
CA LEU A 86 24.43 -16.79 -12.53
C LEU A 86 25.22 -15.90 -13.51
N GLY A 87 25.37 -14.60 -13.23
CA GLY A 87 26.03 -13.65 -14.12
C GLY A 87 25.31 -13.43 -15.46
N LYS A 88 24.00 -13.71 -15.52
CA LYS A 88 23.14 -13.51 -16.71
C LYS A 88 22.48 -12.14 -16.75
N LEU A 89 22.53 -11.40 -15.64
CA LEU A 89 21.90 -10.11 -15.46
C LEU A 89 22.72 -9.30 -14.45
N ASN A 90 22.85 -7.98 -14.64
CA ASN A 90 23.39 -7.10 -13.61
C ASN A 90 22.23 -6.48 -12.80
N VAL A 91 22.49 -5.96 -11.61
CA VAL A 91 21.42 -5.38 -10.77
C VAL A 91 20.84 -4.11 -11.42
N GLU A 92 21.69 -3.35 -12.10
CA GLU A 92 21.39 -2.12 -12.81
C GLU A 92 20.40 -2.32 -13.97
N ASP A 93 20.32 -3.55 -14.47
CA ASP A 93 19.44 -3.96 -15.56
C ASP A 93 17.99 -4.24 -15.11
N ILE A 94 17.75 -4.41 -13.81
CA ILE A 94 16.45 -4.81 -13.25
C ILE A 94 15.37 -3.72 -13.43
N PRO A 95 15.62 -2.43 -13.18
CA PRO A 95 14.58 -1.40 -13.25
C PRO A 95 13.87 -1.31 -14.61
N SER A 96 14.59 -1.54 -15.71
CA SER A 96 14.01 -1.53 -17.08
C SER A 96 13.17 -2.76 -17.40
N ARG A 97 13.26 -3.81 -16.57
CA ARG A 97 12.55 -5.10 -16.74
C ARG A 97 11.30 -5.22 -15.87
N VAL A 98 10.91 -4.14 -15.18
CA VAL A 98 9.69 -4.06 -14.37
C VAL A 98 8.78 -2.97 -14.94
N PRO A 99 8.04 -3.26 -16.03
CA PRO A 99 7.18 -2.28 -16.67
C PRO A 99 6.02 -1.87 -15.75
N ILE A 100 5.71 -0.58 -15.75
CA ILE A 100 4.54 -0.01 -15.07
C ILE A 100 3.39 0.00 -16.07
N GLU A 101 2.26 -0.59 -15.68
CA GLU A 101 1.07 -0.63 -16.53
C GLU A 101 0.22 0.63 -16.37
N LYS A 102 0.04 1.12 -15.13
CA LYS A 102 -0.81 2.27 -14.83
C LYS A 102 -0.32 3.00 -13.59
N ARG A 103 -0.33 4.34 -13.65
CA ARG A 103 -0.04 5.22 -12.52
C ARG A 103 -1.33 5.87 -12.03
N TYR A 104 -1.57 5.79 -10.72
CA TYR A 104 -2.71 6.40 -10.03
C TYR A 104 -2.21 7.60 -9.24
N MET A 105 -2.79 8.77 -9.51
CA MET A 105 -2.45 10.01 -8.80
C MET A 105 -3.43 10.25 -7.66
N PRO A 106 -2.98 10.83 -6.53
CA PRO A 106 -3.88 11.20 -5.45
C PRO A 106 -4.95 12.17 -5.93
N ASN A 107 -6.20 11.91 -5.57
CA ASN A 107 -7.28 12.87 -5.76
C ASN A 107 -7.33 13.84 -4.57
N LEU A 108 -6.96 15.09 -4.83
CA LEU A 108 -6.91 16.16 -3.82
C LEU A 108 -8.28 16.42 -3.15
N SER A 109 -9.39 16.13 -3.82
CA SER A 109 -10.72 16.31 -3.21
C SER A 109 -11.01 15.31 -2.08
N HIS A 110 -10.33 14.16 -2.07
CA HIS A 110 -10.50 13.14 -1.03
C HIS A 110 -9.60 13.38 0.18
N GLN A 111 -8.55 14.18 0.03
CA GLN A 111 -7.53 14.38 1.05
C GLN A 111 -8.11 14.82 2.42
N PRO A 112 -9.02 15.81 2.51
CA PRO A 112 -9.55 16.22 3.81
C PRO A 112 -10.26 15.08 4.55
N ILE A 113 -11.01 14.27 3.82
CA ILE A 113 -11.76 13.13 4.37
C ILE A 113 -10.79 12.06 4.84
N TYR A 114 -9.80 11.70 4.02
CA TYR A 114 -8.82 10.67 4.38
C TYR A 114 -7.90 11.10 5.53
N ASP A 115 -7.59 12.39 5.65
CA ASP A 115 -6.82 12.93 6.77
C ASP A 115 -7.61 12.89 8.08
N GLU A 116 -8.91 13.19 8.05
CA GLU A 116 -9.80 13.04 9.19
C GLU A 116 -9.92 11.57 9.63
N LEU A 117 -10.22 10.68 8.68
CA LEU A 117 -10.38 9.25 8.96
C LEU A 117 -9.07 8.60 9.42
N PHE A 118 -7.93 9.06 8.94
CA PHE A 118 -6.63 8.59 9.41
C PHE A 118 -6.39 8.94 10.90
N LYS A 119 -6.81 10.12 11.36
CA LYS A 119 -6.74 10.46 12.79
C LYS A 119 -7.60 9.51 13.63
N ALA A 120 -8.83 9.23 13.18
CA ALA A 120 -9.70 8.25 13.83
C ALA A 120 -9.08 6.83 13.84
N PHE A 121 -8.42 6.42 12.77
CA PHE A 121 -7.69 5.15 12.71
C PHE A 121 -6.58 5.07 13.78
N LEU A 122 -5.80 6.13 13.97
CA LEU A 122 -4.74 6.18 15.00
C LEU A 122 -5.32 6.08 16.42
N GLU A 123 -6.44 6.74 16.69
CA GLU A 123 -7.14 6.63 17.97
C GLU A 123 -7.63 5.21 18.23
N ILE A 124 -8.21 4.55 17.22
CA ILE A 124 -8.66 3.15 17.31
C ILE A 124 -7.49 2.23 17.57
N GLN A 125 -6.38 2.38 16.84
CA GLN A 125 -5.19 1.55 17.03
C GLN A 125 -4.69 1.64 18.47
N LYS A 126 -4.47 2.86 18.97
CA LYS A 126 -3.99 3.13 20.33
C LYS A 126 -4.92 2.52 21.38
N ASN A 127 -6.23 2.67 21.22
CA ASN A 127 -7.21 2.14 22.17
C ASN A 127 -7.36 0.61 22.10
N SER A 128 -6.95 -0.02 21.00
CA SER A 128 -7.04 -1.47 20.81
C SER A 128 -5.85 -2.23 21.39
N GLU A 129 -4.73 -1.55 21.70
CA GLU A 129 -3.48 -2.17 22.17
C GLU A 129 -3.67 -3.06 23.40
N ALA A 130 -4.33 -2.54 24.45
CA ALA A 130 -4.57 -3.30 25.69
C ALA A 130 -5.38 -4.58 25.43
N MET A 131 -6.32 -4.52 24.49
CA MET A 131 -7.17 -5.64 24.12
C MET A 131 -6.39 -6.69 23.31
N CYS A 132 -5.59 -6.25 22.33
CA CYS A 132 -4.72 -7.12 21.54
C CYS A 132 -3.67 -7.83 22.42
N ASN A 133 -3.05 -7.11 23.36
CA ASN A 133 -2.08 -7.71 24.30
C ASN A 133 -2.71 -8.82 25.15
N ARG A 134 -3.99 -8.70 25.50
CA ARG A 134 -4.71 -9.74 26.23
C ARG A 134 -4.97 -10.99 25.38
N LEU A 135 -5.14 -10.83 24.07
CA LEU A 135 -5.42 -11.92 23.13
C LEU A 135 -4.16 -12.69 22.70
N ASN A 136 -3.00 -12.03 22.68
CA ASN A 136 -1.73 -12.64 22.28
C ASN A 136 -1.04 -13.47 23.40
N LYS A 137 -1.83 -14.10 24.28
CA LYS A 137 -1.32 -15.00 25.32
C LYS A 137 -1.05 -16.40 24.78
#